data_AF-A0A1I0AAL2-F1
#
_entry.id   AF-A0A1I0AAL2-F1
#
_cell.length_a   1.000
_cell.length_b   1.000
_cell.length_c   1.000
_cell.angle_alpha   90.00
_cell.angle_beta   90.00
_cell.angle_gamma   90.00
#
_symmetry.space_group_name_H-M   'P 1'
#
loop_
_entity.id
_entity.type
_entity.pdbx_description
1 polymer ?
#
loop_
_entity_poly.entity_id
_entity_poly.type
_entity_poly.pdbx_seq_one_letter_code
_entity_poly.pdbx_strand_id
1 'polypeptide(L)'
;MAAALGIIMGAYAVEKITPGQTTDYVVLGMGCFWGAEKRMGEIPGVVDVESGYAGGDLPGAGYQDILNHERALRTGKTTVRNHAEVVKVVFDPDKVTLETVLAKFWESHDPTQGNRQGNDIGSNYRSAIYYHDANQKAVGLATRTAYQKALDAAGYGRITTEILPLKNYITAEEYHQNYLKKNPDGYCGLGGIGVKYPGSVRKVAQTHTSSISSGTSVASIPSKMGLEALRSDDLNPARQLVAFEAEHCEFCERFEKDIMSHWQAEVPIARTLNSNPPSGWTLEKPLFAAPTIVLFKNGKEVARYTGYNGEKSNFWKWLGFQLLSPEQQKIAFKQGTEPPFTASNLDEKRPGRFVDPVTGATLFYSNTKFESGTGWPSFFEPVEGAVTLHEDNSHGMKRIEVRSASSGIHLGHLFHDGPPPSHKRYCINGNVLKFVADR
;
A
#
# COMPACT_ATOMS: atom_id res chain seq x y z
N MET A 1 3.76 50.38 -25.85
CA MET A 1 4.42 49.06 -25.99
C MET A 1 4.74 48.56 -24.59
N ALA A 2 3.88 47.72 -24.02
CA ALA A 2 4.11 47.09 -22.72
C ALA A 2 4.57 45.66 -22.98
N ALA A 3 5.82 45.35 -22.60
CA ALA A 3 6.38 44.01 -22.70
C ALA A 3 5.87 43.17 -21.53
N ALA A 4 5.05 42.16 -21.83
CA ALA A 4 4.68 41.14 -20.87
C ALA A 4 5.85 40.17 -20.71
N LEU A 5 6.49 40.18 -19.53
CA LEU A 5 7.38 39.10 -19.11
C LEU A 5 6.52 37.85 -18.82
N GLY A 6 6.59 36.88 -19.72
CA GLY A 6 6.05 35.54 -19.49
C GLY A 6 6.87 34.83 -18.41
N ILE A 7 6.23 34.54 -17.29
CA ILE A 7 6.75 33.64 -16.25
C ILE A 7 6.68 32.22 -16.82
N ILE A 8 7.84 31.63 -17.12
CA ILE A 8 7.94 30.21 -17.45
C ILE A 8 7.75 29.43 -16.15
N MET A 9 6.54 28.95 -15.90
CA MET A 9 6.30 27.88 -14.92
C MET A 9 6.88 26.58 -15.49
N GLY A 10 8.08 26.23 -15.07
CA GLY A 10 8.66 24.91 -15.35
C GLY A 10 7.91 23.85 -14.57
N ALA A 11 7.05 23.10 -15.25
CA ALA A 11 6.53 21.84 -14.72
C ALA A 11 7.70 20.85 -14.62
N TYR A 12 8.02 20.39 -13.41
CA TYR A 12 9.01 19.34 -13.19
C TYR A 12 8.46 18.03 -13.78
N ALA A 13 8.98 17.66 -14.95
CA ALA A 13 8.76 16.34 -15.51
C ALA A 13 9.63 15.34 -14.73
N VAL A 14 8.99 14.33 -14.13
CA VAL A 14 9.70 13.12 -13.71
C VAL A 14 10.24 12.46 -14.98
N GLU A 15 11.57 12.34 -15.09
CA GLU A 15 12.20 11.68 -16.22
C GLU A 15 11.67 10.24 -16.33
N LYS A 16 11.11 9.88 -17.49
CA LYS A 16 10.67 8.51 -17.77
C LYS A 16 11.88 7.59 -17.75
N ILE A 17 11.83 6.53 -16.95
CA ILE A 17 12.90 5.53 -16.85
C ILE A 17 13.03 4.76 -18.16
N THR A 18 14.28 4.52 -18.56
CA THR A 18 14.62 3.72 -19.76
C THR A 18 14.79 2.25 -19.34
N PRO A 19 14.34 1.27 -20.14
CA PRO A 19 14.54 -0.16 -19.82
C PRO A 19 16.03 -0.48 -19.62
N GLY A 20 16.37 -1.14 -18.49
CA GLY A 20 17.74 -1.53 -18.14
C GLY A 20 18.44 -0.65 -17.09
N GLN A 21 17.79 0.42 -16.62
CA GLN A 21 18.33 1.33 -15.60
C GLN A 21 18.22 0.70 -14.20
N THR A 22 19.35 0.46 -13.53
CA THR A 22 19.39 -0.02 -12.14
C THR A 22 19.05 1.13 -11.19
N THR A 23 18.03 0.98 -10.37
CA THR A 23 17.65 1.96 -9.33
C THR A 23 17.88 1.38 -7.93
N ASP A 24 18.09 2.27 -6.96
CA ASP A 24 18.11 1.93 -5.53
C ASP A 24 17.01 2.72 -4.80
N TYR A 25 16.67 2.34 -3.57
CA TYR A 25 15.71 3.07 -2.75
C TYR A 25 16.10 3.14 -1.28
N VAL A 26 15.65 4.19 -0.59
CA VAL A 26 15.74 4.31 0.88
C VAL A 26 14.40 4.79 1.43
N VAL A 27 14.01 4.35 2.62
CA VAL A 27 12.76 4.76 3.27
C VAL A 27 13.05 5.76 4.39
N LEU A 28 12.43 6.93 4.33
CA LEU A 28 12.76 8.08 5.16
C LEU A 28 11.52 8.63 5.88
N GLY A 29 11.61 8.77 7.19
CA GLY A 29 10.62 9.46 8.04
C GLY A 29 11.06 10.89 8.31
N MET A 30 10.23 11.87 7.96
CA MET A 30 10.57 13.30 8.01
C MET A 30 9.43 14.14 8.61
N GLY A 31 8.49 13.53 9.33
CA GLY A 31 7.22 14.16 9.72
C GLY A 31 6.12 13.87 8.70
N CYS A 32 5.22 14.83 8.45
CA CYS A 32 4.14 14.66 7.48
C CYS A 32 4.69 14.29 6.09
N PHE A 33 4.28 13.13 5.58
CA PHE A 33 4.80 12.59 4.32
C PHE A 33 4.44 13.41 3.07
N TRP A 34 3.46 14.32 3.12
CA TRP A 34 3.10 15.19 1.98
C TRP A 34 4.21 16.18 1.67
N GLY A 35 4.76 16.79 2.71
CA GLY A 35 5.93 17.64 2.59
C GLY A 35 7.14 16.81 2.20
N ALA A 36 7.31 15.63 2.80
CA ALA A 36 8.48 14.78 2.55
C ALA A 36 8.53 14.32 1.09
N GLU A 37 7.39 13.91 0.52
CA GLU A 37 7.27 13.47 -0.87
C GLU A 37 7.69 14.57 -1.83
N LYS A 38 7.20 15.79 -1.60
CA LYS A 38 7.59 16.98 -2.37
C LYS A 38 9.10 17.24 -2.28
N ARG A 39 9.66 17.31 -1.07
CA ARG A 39 11.07 17.68 -0.86
C ARG A 39 12.04 16.67 -1.46
N MET A 40 11.74 15.38 -1.32
CA MET A 40 12.58 14.33 -1.86
C MET A 40 12.41 14.20 -3.38
N GLY A 41 11.21 14.46 -3.91
CA GLY A 41 10.94 14.45 -5.35
C GLY A 41 11.59 15.61 -6.12
N GLU A 42 12.03 16.67 -5.43
CA GLU A 42 12.76 17.81 -6.03
C GLU A 42 14.26 17.51 -6.28
N ILE A 43 14.77 16.36 -5.84
CA ILE A 43 16.20 16.01 -5.98
C ILE A 43 16.47 15.48 -7.41
N PRO A 44 17.37 16.11 -8.18
CA PRO A 44 17.79 15.56 -9.46
C PRO A 44 18.36 14.14 -9.31
N GLY A 45 17.88 13.20 -10.12
CA GLY A 45 18.25 11.78 -10.04
C GLY A 45 17.33 10.94 -9.16
N VAL A 46 16.43 11.55 -8.37
CA VAL A 46 15.29 10.82 -7.79
C VAL A 46 14.27 10.55 -8.90
N VAL A 47 13.81 9.31 -8.95
CA VAL A 47 12.92 8.82 -10.02
C VAL A 47 11.49 8.63 -9.55
N ASP A 48 11.29 8.31 -8.27
CA ASP A 48 9.97 8.20 -7.67
C ASP A 48 10.03 8.44 -6.16
N VAL A 49 8.92 8.91 -5.61
CA VAL A 49 8.72 9.01 -4.16
C VAL A 49 7.32 8.53 -3.84
N GLU A 50 7.22 7.53 -2.96
CA GLU A 50 5.94 6.94 -2.53
C GLU A 50 5.71 7.18 -1.04
N SER A 51 4.56 7.73 -0.69
CA SER A 51 4.13 7.92 0.71
C SER A 51 3.68 6.59 1.33
N GLY A 52 4.06 6.32 2.57
CA GLY A 52 3.71 5.07 3.26
C GLY A 52 3.90 5.12 4.77
N TYR A 53 3.71 3.95 5.39
CA TYR A 53 3.86 3.72 6.83
C TYR A 53 4.88 2.61 7.07
N ALA A 54 5.87 2.85 7.95
CA ALA A 54 6.91 1.85 8.23
C ALA A 54 7.47 1.93 9.66
N GLY A 55 8.09 0.82 10.09
CA GLY A 55 8.90 0.73 11.31
C GLY A 55 8.08 0.68 12.61
N GLY A 56 6.79 0.44 12.52
CA GLY A 56 5.91 0.06 13.63
C GLY A 56 5.64 -1.45 13.65
N ASP A 57 4.93 -1.87 14.69
CA ASP A 57 4.55 -3.27 14.92
C ASP A 57 3.04 -3.50 14.71
N LEU A 58 2.31 -2.48 14.22
CA LEU A 58 0.87 -2.56 13.98
C LEU A 58 0.56 -3.36 12.70
N PRO A 59 -0.24 -4.43 12.76
CA PRO A 59 -0.70 -5.13 11.57
C PRO A 59 -1.74 -4.26 10.84
N GLY A 60 -1.59 -4.11 9.52
CA GLY A 60 -2.54 -3.41 8.65
C GLY A 60 -2.89 -1.98 9.07
N ALA A 61 -2.15 -1.00 8.55
CA ALA A 61 -2.36 0.40 8.91
C ALA A 61 -2.79 1.22 7.70
N GLY A 62 -4.05 1.65 7.66
CA GLY A 62 -4.43 2.86 6.92
C GLY A 62 -4.16 4.11 7.76
N TYR A 63 -4.31 5.28 7.16
CA TYR A 63 -4.04 6.56 7.82
C TYR A 63 -4.79 6.73 9.15
N GLN A 64 -6.08 6.37 9.16
CA GLN A 64 -6.91 6.53 10.35
C GLN A 64 -6.48 5.58 11.49
N ASP A 65 -5.96 4.41 11.14
CA ASP A 65 -5.44 3.42 12.09
C ASP A 65 -4.18 3.95 12.76
N ILE A 66 -3.25 4.55 11.99
CA ILE A 66 -2.04 5.21 12.51
C ILE A 66 -2.39 6.31 13.52
N LEU A 67 -3.34 7.18 13.18
CA LEU A 67 -3.74 8.29 14.06
C LEU A 67 -4.49 7.79 15.31
N ASN A 68 -5.35 6.79 15.16
CA ASN A 68 -6.05 6.16 16.29
C ASN A 68 -5.06 5.48 17.23
N HIS A 69 -4.08 4.78 16.68
CA HIS A 69 -3.07 4.07 17.44
C HIS A 69 -2.13 5.02 18.18
N GLU A 70 -1.77 6.15 17.56
CA GLU A 70 -1.01 7.20 18.25
C GLU A 70 -1.77 7.74 19.47
N ARG A 71 -3.08 7.99 19.33
CA ARG A 71 -3.92 8.40 20.47
C ARG A 71 -3.96 7.32 21.55
N ALA A 72 -4.07 6.04 21.18
CA ALA A 72 -4.05 4.93 22.13
C ALA A 72 -2.70 4.84 22.87
N LEU A 73 -1.58 5.01 22.17
CA LEU A 73 -0.24 5.05 22.76
C LEU A 73 -0.08 6.19 23.76
N ARG A 74 -0.47 7.40 23.36
CA ARG A 74 -0.37 8.60 24.22
C ARG A 74 -1.25 8.52 25.46
N THR A 75 -2.35 7.77 25.41
CA THR A 75 -3.24 7.52 26.55
C THR A 75 -2.86 6.28 27.36
N GLY A 76 -1.76 5.60 27.01
CA GLY A 76 -1.29 4.40 27.71
C GLY A 76 -2.17 3.16 27.50
N LYS A 77 -3.10 3.18 26.54
CA LYS A 77 -3.99 2.04 26.24
C LYS A 77 -3.29 0.89 25.52
N THR A 78 -2.12 1.17 24.94
CA THR A 78 -1.29 0.17 24.25
C THR A 78 0.17 0.57 24.37
N THR A 79 1.05 -0.42 24.24
CA THR A 79 2.50 -0.27 24.16
C THR A 79 3.06 -0.68 22.80
N VAL A 80 2.20 -1.14 21.88
CA VAL A 80 2.60 -1.57 20.54
C VAL A 80 3.13 -0.39 19.75
N ARG A 81 4.30 -0.51 19.13
CA ARG A 81 4.95 0.57 18.42
C ARG A 81 4.14 1.02 17.18
N ASN A 82 3.92 2.33 17.04
CA ASN A 82 3.27 2.89 15.86
C ASN A 82 4.20 2.92 14.64
N HIS A 83 3.63 2.87 13.43
CA HIS A 83 4.41 3.17 12.22
C HIS A 83 4.70 4.67 12.14
N ALA A 84 5.83 5.01 11.52
CA ALA A 84 6.11 6.37 11.09
C ALA A 84 5.45 6.60 9.73
N GLU A 85 4.94 7.81 9.50
CA GLU A 85 4.78 8.35 8.15
C GLU A 85 6.16 8.47 7.52
N VAL A 86 6.31 7.83 6.37
CA VAL A 86 7.57 7.77 5.63
C VAL A 86 7.34 8.00 4.15
N VAL A 87 8.44 8.31 3.46
CA VAL A 87 8.52 8.25 2.01
C VAL A 87 9.55 7.23 1.58
N LYS A 88 9.21 6.40 0.60
CA LYS A 88 10.15 5.54 -0.11
C LYS A 88 10.71 6.35 -1.26
N VAL A 89 11.98 6.73 -1.18
CA VAL A 89 12.68 7.53 -2.20
C VAL A 89 13.44 6.57 -3.10
N VAL A 90 13.00 6.45 -4.35
CA VAL A 90 13.67 5.67 -5.39
C VAL A 90 14.55 6.61 -6.21
N PHE A 91 15.80 6.23 -6.44
CA PHE A 91 16.76 7.08 -7.14
C PHE A 91 17.65 6.27 -8.07
N ASP A 92 18.19 6.96 -9.06
CA ASP A 92 19.19 6.43 -9.98
C ASP A 92 20.60 6.66 -9.40
N PRO A 93 21.31 5.61 -8.96
CA PRO A 93 22.65 5.72 -8.36
C PRO A 93 23.70 6.27 -9.32
N ASP A 94 23.48 6.21 -10.65
CA ASP A 94 24.37 6.82 -11.64
C ASP A 94 24.18 8.34 -11.73
N LYS A 95 23.01 8.86 -11.31
CA LYS A 95 22.68 10.29 -11.31
C LYS A 95 22.83 10.94 -9.94
N VAL A 96 22.50 10.24 -8.87
CA VAL A 96 22.52 10.77 -7.51
C VAL A 96 22.97 9.72 -6.50
N THR A 97 23.87 10.12 -5.61
CA THR A 97 24.37 9.22 -4.56
C THR A 97 23.41 9.18 -3.37
N LEU A 98 23.41 8.07 -2.63
CA LEU A 98 22.68 7.97 -1.37
C LEU A 98 23.11 9.06 -0.37
N GLU A 99 24.39 9.44 -0.32
CA GLU A 99 24.83 10.55 0.53
C GLU A 99 24.13 11.87 0.14
N THR A 100 23.96 12.14 -1.15
CA THR A 100 23.24 13.34 -1.63
C THR A 100 21.76 13.29 -1.25
N VAL A 101 21.11 12.13 -1.39
CA VAL A 101 19.73 11.91 -0.95
C VAL A 101 19.61 12.17 0.56
N LEU A 102 20.51 11.61 1.37
CA LEU A 102 20.51 11.79 2.82
C LEU A 102 20.90 13.21 3.25
N ALA A 103 21.80 13.89 2.53
CA ALA A 103 22.10 15.30 2.78
C ALA A 103 20.83 16.16 2.62
N LYS A 104 20.04 15.93 1.56
CA LYS A 104 18.76 16.63 1.39
C LYS A 104 17.75 16.27 2.49
N PHE A 105 17.69 14.99 2.90
CA PHE A 105 16.88 14.55 4.03
C PHE A 105 17.22 15.36 5.29
N TRP A 106 18.50 15.40 5.68
CA TRP A 106 18.95 16.12 6.87
C TRP A 106 18.59 17.61 6.84
N GLU A 107 18.69 18.26 5.69
CA GLU A 107 18.39 19.70 5.53
C GLU A 107 16.88 20.03 5.50
N SER A 108 16.00 19.05 5.31
CA SER A 108 14.59 19.29 4.98
C SER A 108 13.63 19.24 6.17
N HIS A 109 14.08 18.79 7.34
CA HIS A 109 13.30 18.73 8.59
C HIS A 109 14.21 18.99 9.81
N ASP A 110 13.64 18.97 11.03
CA ASP A 110 14.43 19.11 12.27
C ASP A 110 14.70 17.73 12.91
N PRO A 111 15.86 17.10 12.69
CA PRO A 111 16.13 15.75 13.19
C PRO A 111 16.30 15.67 14.72
N THR A 112 16.20 16.79 15.44
CA THR A 112 16.41 16.85 16.90
C THR A 112 15.11 16.80 17.72
N GLN A 113 13.94 16.88 17.06
CA GLN A 113 12.62 17.02 17.71
C GLN A 113 11.98 15.71 18.21
N GLY A 114 12.61 14.55 18.01
CA GLY A 114 12.06 13.27 18.44
C GLY A 114 10.76 12.92 17.71
N ASN A 115 9.70 12.68 18.47
CA ASN A 115 8.35 12.31 17.98
C ASN A 115 7.53 13.53 17.57
N ARG A 116 8.13 14.44 16.81
CA ARG A 116 7.52 15.70 16.37
C ARG A 116 8.26 16.25 15.15
N GLN A 117 7.52 16.91 14.25
CA GLN A 117 8.05 17.83 13.24
C GLN A 117 7.12 19.05 13.11
N GLY A 118 7.61 20.23 13.50
CA GLY A 118 6.80 21.45 13.42
C GLY A 118 5.56 21.37 14.31
N ASN A 119 4.36 21.41 13.72
CA ASN A 119 3.08 21.28 14.46
C ASN A 119 2.59 19.83 14.56
N ASP A 120 3.21 18.90 13.83
CA ASP A 120 2.83 17.51 13.80
C ASP A 120 3.50 16.77 14.96
N ILE A 121 2.70 16.37 15.95
CA ILE A 121 3.16 15.77 17.21
C ILE A 121 2.65 14.34 17.32
N GLY A 122 3.56 13.38 17.47
CA GLY A 122 3.26 11.96 17.59
C GLY A 122 4.42 11.08 17.14
N SER A 123 4.48 9.85 17.64
CA SER A 123 5.50 8.89 17.24
C SER A 123 5.42 8.54 15.75
N ASN A 124 4.26 8.71 15.13
CA ASN A 124 4.07 8.60 13.68
C ASN A 124 4.78 9.71 12.87
N TYR A 125 5.20 10.81 13.49
CA TYR A 125 5.93 11.91 12.83
C TYR A 125 7.43 11.91 13.14
N ARG A 126 7.95 10.83 13.76
CA ARG A 126 9.37 10.73 14.11
C ARG A 126 10.27 10.77 12.89
N SER A 127 11.48 11.30 13.06
CA SER A 127 12.51 11.19 12.04
C SER A 127 13.10 9.78 11.99
N ALA A 128 13.21 9.20 10.80
CA ALA A 128 13.72 7.83 10.62
C ALA A 128 14.47 7.64 9.29
N ILE A 129 15.44 6.73 9.29
CA ILE A 129 16.06 6.14 8.10
C ILE A 129 15.92 4.63 8.23
N TYR A 130 15.11 4.03 7.36
CA TYR A 130 14.96 2.58 7.29
C TYR A 130 15.76 2.03 6.09
N TYR A 131 16.85 1.32 6.40
CA TYR A 131 17.78 0.79 5.41
C TYR A 131 17.42 -0.64 5.00
N HIS A 132 17.72 -1.03 3.75
CA HIS A 132 17.54 -2.41 3.29
C HIS A 132 18.85 -3.20 3.17
N ASP A 133 20.01 -2.53 3.22
CA ASP A 133 21.33 -3.17 3.18
C ASP A 133 22.37 -2.53 4.13
N ALA A 134 23.55 -3.16 4.21
CA ALA A 134 24.65 -2.72 5.08
C ALA A 134 25.33 -1.42 4.60
N ASN A 135 25.34 -1.16 3.30
CA ASN A 135 25.91 0.06 2.73
C ASN A 135 25.06 1.28 3.12
N GLN A 136 23.74 1.18 2.98
CA GLN A 136 22.81 2.22 3.41
C GLN A 136 22.90 2.51 4.91
N LYS A 137 23.04 1.47 5.73
CA LYS A 137 23.30 1.63 7.17
C LYS A 137 24.57 2.44 7.43
N ALA A 138 25.67 2.09 6.75
CA ALA A 138 26.96 2.77 6.92
C ALA A 138 26.87 4.24 6.50
N VAL A 139 26.28 4.53 5.33
CA VAL A 139 26.09 5.90 4.83
C VAL A 139 25.15 6.69 5.74
N GLY A 140 24.05 6.09 6.23
CA GLY A 140 23.15 6.73 7.20
C GLY A 140 23.85 7.14 8.49
N LEU A 141 24.69 6.26 9.05
CA LEU A 141 25.46 6.55 10.26
C LEU A 141 26.55 7.61 10.04
N ALA A 142 27.22 7.57 8.88
CA ALA A 142 28.25 8.55 8.51
C ALA A 142 27.66 9.95 8.31
N THR A 143 26.59 10.05 7.51
CA THR A 143 25.91 11.34 7.25
C THR A 143 25.28 11.91 8.52
N ARG A 144 24.69 11.09 9.40
CA ARG A 144 24.24 11.53 10.73
C ARG A 144 25.38 12.15 11.53
N THR A 145 26.53 11.48 11.59
CA THR A 145 27.71 11.97 12.33
C THR A 145 28.22 13.29 11.76
N ALA A 146 28.23 13.43 10.43
CA ALA A 146 28.60 14.67 9.77
C ALA A 146 27.61 15.80 10.07
N TYR A 147 26.31 15.54 9.93
CA TYR A 147 25.28 16.55 10.16
C TYR A 147 25.18 16.97 11.63
N GLN A 148 25.37 16.05 12.59
CA GLN A 148 25.41 16.39 14.01
C GLN A 148 26.44 17.49 14.30
N LYS A 149 27.63 17.44 13.68
CA LYS A 149 28.64 18.50 13.86
C LYS A 149 28.15 19.87 13.39
N ALA A 150 27.40 19.92 12.28
CA ALA A 150 26.82 21.15 11.78
C ALA A 150 25.69 21.65 12.70
N LEU A 151 24.89 20.75 13.25
CA LEU A 151 23.86 21.08 14.25
C LEU A 151 24.47 21.60 15.55
N ASP A 152 25.53 20.96 16.05
CA ASP A 152 26.26 21.40 17.25
C ASP A 152 26.79 22.82 17.07
N ALA A 153 27.40 23.10 15.90
CA ALA A 153 27.90 24.43 15.56
C ALA A 153 26.79 25.48 15.43
N ALA A 154 25.58 25.06 15.04
CA ALA A 154 24.39 25.92 14.93
C ALA A 154 23.57 26.00 16.23
N GLY A 155 24.00 25.34 17.32
CA GLY A 155 23.33 25.37 18.62
C GLY A 155 22.10 24.47 18.75
N TYR A 156 21.91 23.50 17.85
CA TYR A 156 20.82 22.54 17.90
C TYR A 156 21.14 21.34 18.81
N GLY A 157 20.09 20.62 19.20
CA GLY A 157 20.20 19.43 20.04
C GLY A 157 20.80 18.23 19.33
N ARG A 158 20.85 17.10 20.05
CA ARG A 158 21.26 15.81 19.51
C ARG A 158 20.22 15.28 18.51
N ILE A 159 20.68 14.73 17.40
CA ILE A 159 19.85 14.01 16.43
C ILE A 159 19.18 12.82 17.14
N THR A 160 17.86 12.77 16.99
CA THR A 160 16.97 11.72 17.48
C THR A 160 16.53 10.76 16.39
N THR A 161 16.88 11.05 15.13
CA THR A 161 16.60 10.19 13.97
C THR A 161 17.06 8.76 14.21
N GLU A 162 16.12 7.83 14.12
CA GLU A 162 16.45 6.41 14.21
C GLU A 162 16.99 5.89 12.88
N ILE A 163 17.92 4.94 12.96
CA ILE A 163 18.52 4.28 11.78
C ILE A 163 18.42 2.77 12.01
N LEU A 164 17.43 2.15 11.40
CA LEU A 164 17.02 0.76 11.66
C LEU A 164 16.80 0.00 10.34
N PRO A 165 16.87 -1.34 10.33
CA PRO A 165 16.52 -2.09 9.13
C PRO A 165 15.04 -1.92 8.80
N LEU A 166 14.71 -1.81 7.51
CA LEU A 166 13.33 -1.81 7.03
C LEU A 166 12.72 -3.19 7.27
N LYS A 167 11.73 -3.27 8.18
CA LYS A 167 11.03 -4.51 8.52
C LYS A 167 9.74 -4.69 7.74
N ASN A 168 9.02 -3.59 7.56
CA ASN A 168 7.73 -3.53 6.89
C ASN A 168 7.57 -2.17 6.23
N TYR A 169 6.74 -2.15 5.20
CA TYR A 169 6.32 -0.94 4.51
C TYR A 169 4.88 -1.15 4.05
N ILE A 170 4.03 -0.17 4.32
CA ILE A 170 2.63 -0.17 3.91
C ILE A 170 2.43 1.07 3.06
N THR A 171 2.14 0.89 1.77
CA THR A 171 1.81 2.00 0.87
C THR A 171 0.61 2.77 1.42
N ALA A 172 0.72 4.09 1.54
CA ALA A 172 -0.38 4.94 1.97
C ALA A 172 -1.48 4.99 0.90
N GLU A 173 -2.69 5.34 1.31
CA GLU A 173 -3.84 5.44 0.41
C GLU A 173 -3.59 6.42 -0.74
N GLU A 174 -4.22 6.16 -1.90
CA GLU A 174 -3.98 6.92 -3.14
C GLU A 174 -4.22 8.44 -3.00
N TYR A 175 -5.12 8.86 -2.11
CA TYR A 175 -5.36 10.28 -1.86
C TYR A 175 -4.18 10.98 -1.15
N HIS A 176 -3.27 10.23 -0.51
CA HIS A 176 -2.04 10.75 0.06
C HIS A 176 -0.88 10.78 -0.94
N GLN A 177 -0.90 9.92 -1.97
CA GLN A 177 0.12 9.92 -3.01
C GLN A 177 0.05 11.21 -3.84
N ASN A 178 1.19 11.83 -4.09
CA ASN A 178 1.32 13.09 -4.81
C ASN A 178 0.41 14.21 -4.25
N TYR A 179 0.16 14.24 -2.93
CA TYR A 179 -0.86 15.11 -2.33
C TYR A 179 -0.68 16.58 -2.70
N LEU A 180 0.54 17.13 -2.63
CA LEU A 180 0.82 18.54 -2.96
C LEU A 180 0.86 18.83 -4.47
N LYS A 181 0.94 17.80 -5.33
CA LYS A 181 0.69 17.99 -6.77
C LYS A 181 -0.82 18.09 -7.04
N LYS A 182 -1.62 17.28 -6.34
CA LYS A 182 -3.09 17.29 -6.40
C LYS A 182 -3.69 18.54 -5.72
N ASN A 183 -3.04 19.04 -4.67
CA ASN A 183 -3.48 20.17 -3.86
C ASN A 183 -2.31 21.16 -3.64
N PRO A 184 -2.06 22.09 -4.59
CA PRO A 184 -0.89 22.99 -4.53
C PRO A 184 -0.81 23.87 -3.29
N ASP A 185 -1.97 24.30 -2.76
CA ASP A 185 -2.09 25.10 -1.52
C ASP A 185 -2.24 24.23 -0.26
N GLY A 186 -1.99 22.93 -0.38
CA GLY A 186 -2.08 21.97 0.71
C GLY A 186 -1.01 22.18 1.80
N TYR A 187 -1.26 21.58 2.96
CA TYR A 187 -0.35 21.70 4.11
C TYR A 187 1.06 21.15 3.80
N CYS A 188 2.08 21.95 4.10
CA CYS A 188 3.49 21.58 3.94
C CYS A 188 4.35 22.15 5.09
N GLY A 189 4.47 21.40 6.19
CA GLY A 189 5.23 21.80 7.38
C GLY A 189 6.76 21.65 7.30
N LEU A 190 7.30 21.07 6.21
CA LEU A 190 8.73 20.76 6.09
C LEU A 190 9.50 21.90 5.41
N GLY A 191 9.98 22.84 6.21
CA GLY A 191 10.84 23.96 5.78
C GLY A 191 12.34 23.76 6.00
N GLY A 192 12.72 22.70 6.74
CA GLY A 192 14.06 22.59 7.31
C GLY A 192 14.35 23.62 8.39
N ILE A 193 15.55 23.55 8.98
CA ILE A 193 16.01 24.46 10.04
C ILE A 193 17.11 25.43 9.56
N GLY A 194 17.38 25.46 8.26
CA GLY A 194 18.39 26.36 7.67
C GLY A 194 19.85 25.94 7.86
N VAL A 195 20.12 24.81 8.52
CA VAL A 195 21.47 24.26 8.69
C VAL A 195 21.85 23.37 7.50
N LYS A 196 22.94 23.71 6.83
CA LYS A 196 23.46 22.98 5.66
C LYS A 196 24.28 21.75 6.03
N TYR A 197 24.20 20.71 5.21
CA TYR A 197 25.03 19.53 5.35
C TYR A 197 26.50 19.87 5.02
N PRO A 198 27.48 19.52 5.89
CA PRO A 198 28.85 20.00 5.77
C PRO A 198 29.72 19.23 4.75
N GLY A 199 29.21 18.16 4.13
CA GLY A 199 29.96 17.28 3.24
C GLY A 199 29.84 17.60 1.74
N SER A 200 30.92 17.33 1.01
CA SER A 200 31.17 17.71 -0.38
C SER A 200 30.42 16.88 -1.42
N VAL A 201 29.89 17.55 -2.44
CA VAL A 201 29.59 16.96 -3.76
C VAL A 201 30.92 16.57 -4.44
N ARG A 202 31.59 15.51 -3.99
CA ARG A 202 32.72 14.91 -4.72
C ARG A 202 32.18 13.73 -5.52
N LYS A 203 32.20 13.87 -6.84
CA LYS A 203 32.10 12.76 -7.80
C LYS A 203 33.24 11.78 -7.49
N VAL A 204 32.99 10.78 -6.67
CA VAL A 204 33.88 9.62 -6.57
C VAL A 204 33.47 8.71 -7.70
N ALA A 205 34.29 8.68 -8.75
CA ALA A 205 34.23 7.62 -9.75
C ALA A 205 34.31 6.29 -9.00
N GLN A 206 33.22 5.50 -9.04
CA GLN A 206 33.26 4.14 -8.56
C GLN A 206 34.25 3.38 -9.45
N THR A 207 35.38 3.00 -8.87
CA THR A 207 36.32 2.08 -9.50
C THR A 207 35.61 0.74 -9.68
N HIS A 208 35.26 0.43 -10.93
CA HIS A 208 34.93 -0.91 -11.37
C HIS A 208 36.04 -1.86 -10.92
N THR A 209 35.73 -2.75 -9.98
CA THR A 209 36.58 -3.90 -9.70
C THR A 209 36.11 -5.04 -10.58
N SER A 210 36.99 -5.35 -11.53
CA SER A 210 36.85 -6.39 -12.52
C SER A 210 36.72 -7.77 -11.89
N SER A 211 35.88 -8.56 -12.54
CA SER A 211 35.75 -10.01 -12.52
C SER A 211 37.02 -10.80 -12.13
N ILE A 212 36.84 -11.75 -11.21
CA ILE A 212 37.64 -12.97 -11.15
C ILE A 212 36.69 -14.14 -11.34
N SER A 213 36.84 -14.84 -12.47
CA SER A 213 36.26 -16.15 -12.69
C SER A 213 37.02 -17.18 -11.87
N SER A 214 36.31 -18.08 -11.20
CA SER A 214 36.75 -19.47 -11.12
C SER A 214 35.50 -20.35 -11.00
N GLY A 215 35.30 -21.19 -12.01
CA GLY A 215 34.24 -22.17 -12.02
C GLY A 215 34.57 -23.33 -11.09
N THR A 216 33.53 -23.93 -10.53
CA THR A 216 33.46 -25.38 -10.36
C THR A 216 31.99 -25.78 -10.42
N SER A 217 31.69 -26.69 -11.34
CA SER A 217 30.40 -27.33 -11.55
C SER A 217 29.97 -28.14 -10.34
N VAL A 218 28.72 -27.99 -9.90
CA VAL A 218 28.01 -29.05 -9.17
C VAL A 218 26.59 -29.16 -9.72
N ALA A 219 26.15 -30.40 -9.83
CA ALA A 219 25.07 -30.94 -10.62
C ALA A 219 23.67 -30.32 -10.37
N SER A 220 22.88 -30.43 -11.43
CA SER A 220 21.49 -30.02 -11.61
C SER A 220 20.50 -30.67 -10.64
N ILE A 221 19.58 -29.84 -10.16
CA ILE A 221 18.28 -30.23 -9.60
C ILE A 221 17.19 -29.55 -10.46
N PRO A 222 16.06 -30.20 -10.79
CA PRO A 222 15.21 -29.80 -11.92
C PRO A 222 14.46 -28.48 -11.69
N SER A 223 14.50 -27.60 -12.69
CA SER A 223 13.71 -26.38 -12.79
C SER A 223 12.21 -26.65 -12.73
N LYS A 224 11.50 -25.94 -11.84
CA LYS A 224 10.05 -25.72 -11.99
C LYS A 224 9.79 -24.91 -13.26
N MET A 225 8.77 -25.34 -13.98
CA MET A 225 8.32 -24.90 -15.31
C MET A 225 7.99 -23.39 -15.36
N GLY A 226 8.64 -22.69 -16.30
CA GLY A 226 8.48 -21.34 -16.86
C GLY A 226 7.40 -20.38 -16.34
N LEU A 227 7.82 -19.37 -15.57
CA LEU A 227 7.17 -18.06 -15.48
C LEU A 227 7.72 -17.15 -16.61
N GLU A 228 7.35 -17.44 -17.86
CA GLU A 228 7.82 -16.69 -19.03
C GLU A 228 7.17 -15.28 -19.15
N ALA A 229 7.58 -14.52 -20.17
CA ALA A 229 7.00 -13.23 -20.51
C ALA A 229 5.53 -13.40 -20.93
N LEU A 230 4.63 -12.63 -20.30
CA LEU A 230 3.20 -12.69 -20.61
C LEU A 230 2.90 -12.02 -21.95
N ARG A 231 2.14 -12.71 -22.81
CA ARG A 231 1.60 -12.15 -24.05
C ARG A 231 0.30 -11.40 -23.76
N SER A 232 0.16 -10.21 -24.32
CA SER A 232 -1.04 -9.39 -24.16
C SER A 232 -2.32 -10.07 -24.66
N ASP A 233 -2.20 -10.93 -25.68
CA ASP A 233 -3.34 -11.62 -26.32
C ASP A 233 -4.02 -12.63 -25.38
N ASP A 234 -3.30 -13.12 -24.37
CA ASP A 234 -3.78 -14.11 -23.40
C ASP A 234 -4.38 -13.46 -22.14
N LEU A 235 -4.39 -12.12 -22.07
CA LEU A 235 -4.82 -11.35 -20.91
C LEU A 235 -6.15 -10.65 -21.15
N ASN A 236 -6.88 -10.38 -20.07
CA ASN A 236 -8.16 -9.68 -20.16
C ASN A 236 -7.95 -8.17 -20.32
N PRO A 237 -8.29 -7.57 -21.47
CA PRO A 237 -8.03 -6.15 -21.71
C PRO A 237 -8.90 -5.24 -20.85
N ALA A 238 -10.10 -5.67 -20.43
CA ALA A 238 -11.00 -4.84 -19.65
C ALA A 238 -10.46 -4.63 -18.22
N ARG A 239 -10.06 -5.72 -17.56
CA ARG A 239 -9.42 -5.72 -16.23
C ARG A 239 -8.54 -6.96 -16.06
N GLN A 240 -7.27 -6.77 -15.73
CA GLN A 240 -6.31 -7.84 -15.49
C GLN A 240 -5.38 -7.47 -14.35
N LEU A 241 -5.18 -8.40 -13.42
CA LEU A 241 -4.07 -8.31 -12.46
C LEU A 241 -2.85 -9.05 -13.02
N VAL A 242 -1.66 -8.50 -12.80
CA VAL A 242 -0.39 -9.18 -13.04
C VAL A 242 0.44 -9.08 -11.77
N ALA A 243 0.80 -10.22 -11.19
CA ALA A 243 1.77 -10.34 -10.11
C ALA A 243 3.17 -10.47 -10.72
N PHE A 244 3.95 -9.41 -10.59
CA PHE A 244 5.35 -9.37 -10.97
C PHE A 244 6.20 -9.85 -9.80
N GLU A 245 6.94 -10.91 -10.06
CA GLU A 245 7.73 -11.63 -9.06
C GLU A 245 9.22 -11.57 -9.39
N ALA A 246 10.03 -11.98 -8.42
CA ALA A 246 11.48 -12.11 -8.57
C ALA A 246 11.90 -13.53 -8.22
N GLU A 247 13.04 -13.97 -8.77
CA GLU A 247 13.65 -15.24 -8.37
C GLU A 247 13.98 -15.22 -6.87
N HIS A 248 13.78 -16.35 -6.20
CA HIS A 248 14.07 -16.53 -4.77
C HIS A 248 13.38 -15.51 -3.83
N CYS A 249 12.14 -15.13 -4.16
CA CYS A 249 11.34 -14.17 -3.40
C CYS A 249 10.43 -14.85 -2.37
N GLU A 250 10.82 -14.84 -1.08
CA GLU A 250 10.01 -15.42 0.02
C GLU A 250 8.60 -14.80 0.13
N PHE A 251 8.48 -13.51 -0.12
CA PHE A 251 7.19 -12.80 -0.11
C PHE A 251 6.29 -13.20 -1.28
N CYS A 252 6.87 -13.63 -2.41
CA CYS A 252 6.14 -14.14 -3.56
C CYS A 252 5.58 -15.53 -3.26
N GLU A 253 6.37 -16.41 -2.63
CA GLU A 253 5.89 -17.70 -2.14
C GLU A 253 4.80 -17.54 -1.09
N ARG A 254 4.96 -16.56 -0.20
CA ARG A 254 3.93 -16.22 0.79
C ARG A 254 2.65 -15.73 0.13
N PHE A 255 2.73 -14.82 -0.84
CA PHE A 255 1.58 -14.35 -1.62
C PHE A 255 0.86 -15.51 -2.34
N GLU A 256 1.62 -16.42 -2.93
CA GLU A 256 1.08 -17.60 -3.57
C GLU A 256 0.24 -18.44 -2.60
N LYS A 257 0.81 -18.76 -1.44
CA LYS A 257 0.13 -19.53 -0.39
C LYS A 257 -1.08 -18.80 0.16
N ASP A 258 -0.93 -17.51 0.46
CA ASP A 258 -1.91 -16.76 1.22
C ASP A 258 -3.09 -16.28 0.38
N ILE A 259 -2.88 -16.02 -0.91
CA ILE A 259 -3.84 -15.37 -1.81
C ILE A 259 -4.12 -16.21 -3.06
N MET A 260 -3.08 -16.54 -3.84
CA MET A 260 -3.27 -17.15 -5.17
C MET A 260 -3.85 -18.55 -5.12
N SER A 261 -3.40 -19.38 -4.18
CA SER A 261 -3.87 -20.78 -4.05
C SER A 261 -5.38 -20.89 -3.71
N HIS A 262 -6.01 -19.78 -3.35
CA HIS A 262 -7.42 -19.67 -3.01
C HIS A 262 -8.18 -18.69 -3.90
N TRP A 263 -7.57 -18.24 -5.01
CA TRP A 263 -8.11 -17.19 -5.86
C TRP A 263 -9.43 -17.61 -6.52
N GLN A 264 -10.51 -16.89 -6.18
CA GLN A 264 -11.85 -17.08 -6.75
C GLN A 264 -12.42 -15.78 -7.33
N ALA A 265 -11.65 -14.68 -7.29
CA ALA A 265 -12.12 -13.38 -7.73
C ALA A 265 -12.35 -13.38 -9.25
N GLU A 266 -13.38 -12.66 -9.69
CA GLU A 266 -13.70 -12.55 -11.12
C GLU A 266 -12.59 -11.88 -11.93
N VAL A 267 -11.86 -10.94 -11.33
CA VAL A 267 -10.71 -10.34 -12.00
C VAL A 267 -9.59 -11.38 -12.13
N PRO A 268 -9.17 -11.71 -13.36
CA PRO A 268 -8.11 -12.69 -13.56
C PRO A 268 -6.78 -12.12 -13.07
N ILE A 269 -5.93 -13.01 -12.57
CA ILE A 269 -4.56 -12.69 -12.14
C ILE A 269 -3.59 -13.61 -12.87
N ALA A 270 -2.55 -13.01 -13.46
CA ALA A 270 -1.44 -13.70 -14.10
C ALA A 270 -0.16 -13.46 -13.28
N ARG A 271 0.85 -14.31 -13.45
CA ARG A 271 2.15 -14.21 -12.75
C ARG A 271 3.27 -14.16 -13.78
N THR A 272 4.33 -13.42 -13.49
CA THR A 272 5.52 -13.37 -14.34
C THR A 272 6.77 -12.99 -13.55
N LEU A 273 7.93 -13.51 -13.97
CA LEU A 273 9.24 -13.05 -13.51
C LEU A 273 9.80 -11.90 -14.38
N ASN A 274 9.14 -11.57 -15.50
CA ASN A 274 9.55 -10.47 -16.35
C ASN A 274 9.11 -9.15 -15.73
N SER A 275 10.05 -8.27 -15.41
CA SER A 275 9.78 -6.95 -14.84
C SER A 275 9.18 -5.95 -15.84
N ASN A 276 9.14 -6.29 -17.13
CA ASN A 276 8.46 -5.49 -18.15
C ASN A 276 6.98 -5.86 -18.22
N PRO A 277 6.08 -4.89 -18.49
CA PRO A 277 4.67 -5.19 -18.73
C PRO A 277 4.50 -6.06 -19.99
N PRO A 278 3.35 -6.74 -20.13
CA PRO A 278 2.97 -7.42 -21.37
C PRO A 278 3.12 -6.50 -22.59
N SER A 279 3.42 -7.06 -23.76
CA SER A 279 3.67 -6.25 -24.97
C SER A 279 2.50 -5.30 -25.27
N GLY A 280 2.80 -4.03 -25.53
CA GLY A 280 1.80 -2.99 -25.79
C GLY A 280 1.08 -2.46 -24.53
N TRP A 281 1.38 -2.99 -23.35
CA TRP A 281 0.88 -2.49 -22.07
C TRP A 281 1.90 -1.54 -21.44
N THR A 282 1.42 -0.62 -20.60
CA THR A 282 2.26 0.41 -20.00
C THR A 282 2.13 0.41 -18.49
N LEU A 283 3.25 0.30 -17.80
CA LEU A 283 3.36 0.65 -16.39
C LEU A 283 3.40 2.17 -16.24
N GLU A 284 2.78 2.68 -15.19
CA GLU A 284 2.87 4.09 -14.80
C GLU A 284 4.24 4.38 -14.19
N LYS A 285 4.78 3.43 -13.43
CA LYS A 285 6.11 3.51 -12.79
C LYS A 285 6.86 2.18 -12.92
N PRO A 286 8.20 2.16 -12.86
CA PRO A 286 8.92 0.89 -12.82
C PRO A 286 8.60 0.06 -11.58
N LEU A 287 8.85 -1.24 -11.69
CA LEU A 287 8.72 -2.17 -10.58
C LEU A 287 10.06 -2.23 -9.85
N PHE A 288 10.03 -2.12 -8.53
CA PHE A 288 11.23 -2.06 -7.69
C PHE A 288 11.21 -3.05 -6.53
N ALA A 289 10.12 -3.78 -6.34
CA ALA A 289 9.96 -4.80 -5.30
C ALA A 289 9.11 -5.95 -5.83
N ALA A 290 9.30 -7.12 -5.24
CA ALA A 290 8.51 -8.30 -5.54
C ALA A 290 7.91 -8.87 -4.24
N PRO A 291 6.68 -9.41 -4.28
CA PRO A 291 5.76 -9.33 -5.42
C PRO A 291 5.19 -7.90 -5.52
N THR A 292 5.04 -7.41 -6.76
CA THR A 292 4.21 -6.23 -7.05
C THR A 292 3.02 -6.68 -7.89
N ILE A 293 1.82 -6.45 -7.38
CA ILE A 293 0.58 -6.79 -8.07
C ILE A 293 0.06 -5.53 -8.74
N VAL A 294 -0.02 -5.53 -10.06
CA VAL A 294 -0.48 -4.38 -10.84
C VAL A 294 -1.84 -4.69 -11.45
N LEU A 295 -2.79 -3.77 -11.26
CA LEU A 295 -4.06 -3.78 -11.95
C LEU A 295 -3.97 -2.97 -13.24
N PHE A 296 -4.26 -3.63 -14.36
CA PHE A 296 -4.37 -3.01 -15.67
C PHE A 296 -5.82 -2.87 -16.10
N LYS A 297 -6.12 -1.75 -16.77
CA LYS A 297 -7.36 -1.50 -17.53
C LYS A 297 -6.98 -1.00 -18.91
N ASN A 298 -7.46 -1.67 -19.96
CA ASN A 298 -7.13 -1.39 -21.36
C ASN A 298 -5.61 -1.30 -21.59
N GLY A 299 -4.85 -2.24 -21.01
CA GLY A 299 -3.39 -2.30 -21.11
C GLY A 299 -2.62 -1.20 -20.37
N LYS A 300 -3.31 -0.32 -19.65
CA LYS A 300 -2.66 0.72 -18.83
C LYS A 300 -2.76 0.35 -17.37
N GLU A 301 -1.65 0.49 -16.65
CA GLU A 301 -1.68 0.44 -15.21
C GLU A 301 -2.64 1.51 -14.65
N VAL A 302 -3.46 1.11 -13.68
CA VAL A 302 -4.36 2.01 -12.96
C VAL A 302 -4.20 1.95 -11.44
N ALA A 303 -3.57 0.90 -10.93
CA ALA A 303 -3.25 0.75 -9.52
C ALA A 303 -2.19 -0.35 -9.35
N ARG A 304 -1.43 -0.26 -8.26
CA ARG A 304 -0.50 -1.33 -7.84
C ARG A 304 -0.58 -1.57 -6.34
N TYR A 305 -0.17 -2.77 -5.94
CA TYR A 305 0.09 -3.18 -4.57
C TYR A 305 1.51 -3.73 -4.50
N THR A 306 2.38 -3.05 -3.77
CA THR A 306 3.81 -3.33 -3.77
C THR A 306 4.25 -3.94 -2.45
N GLY A 307 4.97 -5.07 -2.50
CA GLY A 307 5.63 -5.64 -1.33
C GLY A 307 4.65 -6.34 -0.39
N TYR A 308 4.01 -7.42 -0.86
CA TYR A 308 3.17 -8.26 -0.02
C TYR A 308 3.95 -8.79 1.18
N ASN A 309 3.46 -8.49 2.40
CA ASN A 309 4.14 -8.86 3.64
C ASN A 309 3.43 -9.98 4.41
N GLY A 310 2.39 -10.59 3.82
CA GLY A 310 1.56 -11.61 4.47
C GLY A 310 0.26 -11.14 5.08
N GLU A 311 0.00 -9.83 5.09
CA GLU A 311 -1.24 -9.27 5.61
C GLU A 311 -2.35 -9.39 4.55
N LYS A 312 -3.08 -10.52 4.56
CA LYS A 312 -4.18 -10.81 3.63
C LYS A 312 -5.23 -9.70 3.59
N SER A 313 -5.59 -9.17 4.76
CA SER A 313 -6.59 -8.11 4.89
C SER A 313 -6.22 -6.85 4.12
N ASN A 314 -4.95 -6.45 4.13
CA ASN A 314 -4.49 -5.26 3.40
C ASN A 314 -4.60 -5.45 1.90
N PHE A 315 -4.20 -6.61 1.39
CA PHE A 315 -4.32 -6.93 -0.02
C PHE A 315 -5.78 -6.92 -0.48
N TRP A 316 -6.68 -7.60 0.25
CA TRP A 316 -8.09 -7.64 -0.12
C TRP A 316 -8.78 -6.28 0.05
N LYS A 317 -8.41 -5.49 1.05
CA LYS A 317 -8.87 -4.12 1.21
C LYS A 317 -8.45 -3.26 0.02
N TRP A 318 -7.17 -3.29 -0.34
CA TRP A 318 -6.65 -2.59 -1.53
C TRP A 318 -7.42 -3.00 -2.78
N LEU A 319 -7.54 -4.31 -3.05
CA LEU A 319 -8.21 -4.80 -4.24
C LEU A 319 -9.68 -4.37 -4.26
N GLY A 320 -10.37 -4.47 -3.13
CA GLY A 320 -11.76 -4.02 -3.01
C GLY A 320 -11.93 -2.53 -3.31
N PHE A 321 -11.01 -1.67 -2.89
CA PHE A 321 -11.02 -0.24 -3.30
C PHE A 321 -10.86 -0.03 -4.81
N GLN A 322 -10.21 -0.95 -5.52
CA GLN A 322 -10.05 -0.87 -6.97
C GLN A 322 -11.22 -1.46 -7.76
N LEU A 323 -11.96 -2.40 -7.15
CA LEU A 323 -13.04 -3.14 -7.81
C LEU A 323 -14.43 -2.59 -7.53
N LEU A 324 -14.69 -2.13 -6.30
CA LEU A 324 -16.01 -1.72 -5.82
C LEU A 324 -16.32 -0.26 -6.18
N SER A 325 -17.59 0.05 -6.43
CA SER A 325 -18.08 1.44 -6.59
C SER A 325 -17.97 2.23 -5.28
N PRO A 326 -17.99 3.57 -5.31
CA PRO A 326 -17.99 4.39 -4.08
C PRO A 326 -19.10 4.03 -3.08
N GLU A 327 -20.29 3.69 -3.57
CA GLU A 327 -21.44 3.27 -2.76
C GLU A 327 -21.17 1.91 -2.10
N GLN A 328 -20.64 0.95 -2.86
CA GLN A 328 -20.23 -0.35 -2.34
C GLN A 328 -19.10 -0.21 -1.32
N GLN A 329 -18.11 0.65 -1.56
CA GLN A 329 -17.01 0.93 -0.62
C GLN A 329 -17.52 1.52 0.69
N LYS A 330 -18.54 2.39 0.66
CA LYS A 330 -19.17 2.93 1.86
C LYS A 330 -19.79 1.83 2.72
N ILE A 331 -20.42 0.84 2.10
CA ILE A 331 -20.94 -0.34 2.81
C ILE A 331 -19.76 -1.18 3.32
N ALA A 332 -18.92 -1.68 2.40
CA ALA A 332 -17.86 -2.65 2.65
C ALA A 332 -16.81 -2.21 3.68
N PHE A 333 -16.38 -0.94 3.63
CA PHE A 333 -15.24 -0.45 4.42
C PHE A 333 -15.59 0.61 5.46
N LYS A 334 -16.81 1.17 5.40
CA LYS A 334 -17.27 2.21 6.34
C LYS A 334 -18.53 1.80 7.11
N GLN A 335 -18.86 0.51 7.14
CA GLN A 335 -20.04 -0.06 7.81
C GLN A 335 -21.34 0.65 7.42
N GLY A 336 -21.41 1.11 6.16
CA GLY A 336 -22.61 1.73 5.62
C GLY A 336 -23.73 0.73 5.42
N THR A 337 -24.94 1.23 5.25
CA THR A 337 -26.12 0.42 4.91
C THR A 337 -26.79 1.05 3.69
N GLU A 338 -27.11 0.24 2.69
CA GLU A 338 -27.89 0.69 1.53
C GLU A 338 -29.34 0.98 1.93
N PRO A 339 -30.05 1.88 1.25
CA PRO A 339 -31.47 2.08 1.50
C PRO A 339 -32.27 0.78 1.28
N PRO A 340 -33.31 0.50 2.08
CA PRO A 340 -34.12 -0.70 1.90
C PRO A 340 -34.79 -0.70 0.52
N PHE A 341 -35.00 -1.88 -0.05
CA PHE A 341 -35.65 -2.11 -1.35
C PHE A 341 -34.87 -1.58 -2.57
N THR A 342 -33.57 -1.34 -2.44
CA THR A 342 -32.76 -0.78 -3.56
C THR A 342 -31.73 -1.74 -4.17
N ALA A 343 -31.38 -2.83 -3.48
CA ALA A 343 -30.39 -3.78 -3.98
C ALA A 343 -30.88 -4.59 -5.17
N SER A 344 -30.04 -4.72 -6.21
CA SER A 344 -30.32 -5.54 -7.39
C SER A 344 -30.52 -7.03 -7.07
N ASN A 345 -29.89 -7.52 -6.00
CA ASN A 345 -29.97 -8.91 -5.55
C ASN A 345 -31.13 -9.20 -4.59
N LEU A 346 -31.98 -8.19 -4.27
CA LEU A 346 -33.09 -8.37 -3.35
C LEU A 346 -34.10 -9.39 -3.86
N ASP A 347 -34.50 -9.28 -5.12
CA ASP A 347 -35.51 -10.14 -5.75
C ASP A 347 -34.91 -11.39 -6.42
N GLU A 348 -33.60 -11.62 -6.28
CA GLU A 348 -32.94 -12.78 -6.88
C GLU A 348 -33.38 -14.07 -6.19
N LYS A 349 -33.86 -15.03 -7.00
CA LYS A 349 -34.47 -16.31 -6.58
C LYS A 349 -33.95 -17.51 -7.36
N ARG A 350 -33.10 -17.30 -8.37
CA ARG A 350 -32.56 -18.40 -9.16
C ARG A 350 -31.66 -19.29 -8.31
N PRO A 351 -31.59 -20.61 -8.61
CA PRO A 351 -30.57 -21.49 -8.06
C PRO A 351 -29.16 -20.96 -8.35
N GLY A 352 -28.31 -20.98 -7.34
CA GLY A 352 -27.01 -20.34 -7.38
C GLY A 352 -26.49 -19.98 -5.99
N ARG A 353 -25.48 -19.14 -6.00
CA ARG A 353 -24.72 -18.71 -4.82
C ARG A 353 -24.50 -17.20 -4.81
N PHE A 354 -24.51 -16.62 -3.61
CA PHE A 354 -24.12 -15.25 -3.36
C PHE A 354 -22.68 -15.23 -2.87
N VAL A 355 -21.80 -14.58 -3.62
CA VAL A 355 -20.37 -14.53 -3.37
C VAL A 355 -19.93 -13.15 -2.92
N ASP A 356 -18.80 -13.11 -2.22
CA ASP A 356 -18.07 -11.91 -1.92
C ASP A 356 -17.60 -11.25 -3.23
N PRO A 357 -17.93 -9.97 -3.48
CA PRO A 357 -17.64 -9.32 -4.76
C PRO A 357 -16.15 -9.03 -5.00
N VAL A 358 -15.32 -9.10 -3.95
CA VAL A 358 -13.87 -8.85 -4.04
C VAL A 358 -13.10 -10.15 -4.22
N THR A 359 -13.42 -11.18 -3.43
CA THR A 359 -12.68 -12.45 -3.39
C THR A 359 -13.30 -13.56 -4.22
N GLY A 360 -14.59 -13.44 -4.55
CA GLY A 360 -15.38 -14.49 -5.18
C GLY A 360 -15.73 -15.67 -4.27
N ALA A 361 -15.35 -15.63 -2.99
CA ALA A 361 -15.67 -16.68 -2.03
C ALA A 361 -17.18 -16.78 -1.82
N THR A 362 -17.70 -18.01 -1.70
CA THR A 362 -19.13 -18.23 -1.49
C THR A 362 -19.52 -17.87 -0.07
N LEU A 363 -20.51 -16.98 0.08
CA LEU A 363 -21.01 -16.51 1.37
C LEU A 363 -22.33 -17.19 1.75
N PHE A 364 -23.27 -17.25 0.80
CA PHE A 364 -24.60 -17.82 1.02
C PHE A 364 -25.06 -18.61 -0.21
N TYR A 365 -25.89 -19.63 0.01
CA TYR A 365 -26.58 -20.34 -1.06
C TYR A 365 -27.97 -19.76 -1.26
N SER A 366 -28.47 -19.79 -2.50
CA SER A 366 -29.84 -19.34 -2.83
C SER A 366 -30.93 -20.07 -2.04
N ASN A 367 -30.73 -21.34 -1.70
CA ASN A 367 -31.67 -22.13 -0.90
C ASN A 367 -31.73 -21.69 0.58
N THR A 368 -30.79 -20.87 1.07
CA THR A 368 -30.85 -20.29 2.42
C THR A 368 -31.48 -18.90 2.45
N LYS A 369 -31.76 -18.31 1.27
CA LYS A 369 -32.41 -17.00 1.14
C LYS A 369 -33.92 -17.12 1.39
N PHE A 370 -34.50 -16.15 2.10
CA PHE A 370 -35.94 -16.06 2.33
C PHE A 370 -36.44 -14.61 2.32
N GLU A 371 -37.75 -14.44 2.13
CA GLU A 371 -38.42 -13.14 2.14
C GLU A 371 -38.70 -12.69 3.57
N SER A 372 -37.95 -11.71 4.07
CA SER A 372 -38.13 -11.16 5.42
C SER A 372 -39.04 -9.93 5.46
N GLY A 373 -39.28 -9.28 4.32
CA GLY A 373 -40.00 -8.01 4.23
C GLY A 373 -39.20 -6.79 4.71
N THR A 374 -37.93 -6.94 5.13
CA THR A 374 -37.15 -5.83 5.67
C THR A 374 -36.53 -4.92 4.62
N GLY A 375 -36.55 -5.33 3.35
CA GLY A 375 -35.96 -4.57 2.24
C GLY A 375 -34.49 -4.86 1.97
N TRP A 376 -33.91 -5.88 2.62
CA TRP A 376 -32.56 -6.38 2.34
C TRP A 376 -32.57 -7.90 2.17
N PRO A 377 -31.70 -8.45 1.30
CA PRO A 377 -31.48 -9.89 1.21
C PRO A 377 -31.31 -10.53 2.59
N SER A 378 -32.10 -11.55 2.88
CA SER A 378 -32.13 -12.22 4.17
C SER A 378 -31.87 -13.71 3.99
N PHE A 379 -30.94 -14.24 4.78
CA PHE A 379 -30.56 -15.65 4.76
C PHE A 379 -30.70 -16.26 6.16
N PHE A 380 -31.06 -17.54 6.27
CA PHE A 380 -31.14 -18.21 7.57
C PHE A 380 -29.85 -18.92 7.98
N GLU A 381 -28.92 -19.09 7.04
CA GLU A 381 -27.63 -19.78 7.24
C GLU A 381 -26.58 -19.36 6.18
N PRO A 382 -25.34 -19.03 6.58
CA PRO A 382 -24.21 -18.82 5.69
C PRO A 382 -23.50 -20.15 5.36
N VAL A 383 -22.64 -20.13 4.35
CA VAL A 383 -21.65 -21.21 4.16
C VAL A 383 -20.74 -21.29 5.39
N GLU A 384 -20.43 -22.51 5.82
CA GLU A 384 -19.58 -22.74 6.99
C GLU A 384 -18.24 -22.03 6.85
N GLY A 385 -17.86 -21.25 7.87
CA GLY A 385 -16.62 -20.47 7.88
C GLY A 385 -16.59 -19.25 6.95
N ALA A 386 -17.66 -18.97 6.18
CA ALA A 386 -17.66 -17.88 5.20
C ALA A 386 -17.86 -16.49 5.81
N VAL A 387 -18.33 -16.40 7.06
CA VAL A 387 -18.58 -15.14 7.76
C VAL A 387 -17.98 -15.11 9.16
N THR A 388 -17.67 -13.91 9.64
CA THR A 388 -17.28 -13.65 11.04
C THR A 388 -18.30 -12.74 11.71
N LEU A 389 -18.49 -12.90 13.02
CA LEU A 389 -19.46 -12.16 13.82
C LEU A 389 -18.75 -11.23 14.80
N HIS A 390 -19.20 -9.97 14.87
CA HIS A 390 -18.59 -8.94 15.70
C HIS A 390 -19.66 -8.18 16.48
N GLU A 391 -19.38 -7.76 17.70
CA GLU A 391 -20.30 -6.91 18.45
C GLU A 391 -20.37 -5.50 17.83
N ASP A 392 -21.58 -5.00 17.64
CA ASP A 392 -21.83 -3.65 17.13
C ASP A 392 -22.76 -2.89 18.09
N ASN A 393 -22.19 -1.92 18.79
CA ASN A 393 -22.88 -1.04 19.75
C ASN A 393 -23.19 0.36 19.15
N SER A 394 -23.08 0.52 17.84
CA SER A 394 -23.35 1.78 17.16
C SER A 394 -24.83 2.19 17.24
N HIS A 395 -25.10 3.49 17.08
CA HIS A 395 -26.46 4.06 17.07
C HIS A 395 -27.29 3.75 18.33
N GLY A 396 -26.65 3.44 19.46
CA GLY A 396 -27.33 3.11 20.72
C GLY A 396 -28.03 1.75 20.72
N MET A 397 -27.77 0.90 19.73
CA MET A 397 -28.33 -0.45 19.61
C MET A 397 -27.27 -1.50 19.91
N LYS A 398 -27.67 -2.68 20.42
CA LYS A 398 -26.80 -3.86 20.49
C LYS A 398 -27.11 -4.79 19.33
N ARG A 399 -26.20 -4.90 18.38
CA ARG A 399 -26.34 -5.73 17.18
C ARG A 399 -25.12 -6.64 17.02
N ILE A 400 -25.24 -7.64 16.15
CA ILE A 400 -24.14 -8.51 15.75
C ILE A 400 -23.83 -8.19 14.29
N GLU A 401 -22.69 -7.55 14.04
CA GLU A 401 -22.18 -7.31 12.69
C GLU A 401 -21.73 -8.62 12.04
N VAL A 402 -22.06 -8.77 10.76
CA VAL A 402 -21.61 -9.87 9.91
C VAL A 402 -20.60 -9.33 8.91
N ARG A 403 -19.41 -9.94 8.86
CA ARG A 403 -18.36 -9.63 7.88
C ARG A 403 -17.98 -10.86 7.08
N SER A 404 -17.53 -10.66 5.85
CA SER A 404 -16.93 -11.73 5.03
C SER A 404 -15.65 -12.24 5.70
N ALA A 405 -15.50 -13.55 5.84
CA ALA A 405 -14.28 -14.14 6.39
C ALA A 405 -13.10 -14.07 5.40
N SER A 406 -13.37 -14.01 4.09
CA SER A 406 -12.33 -14.01 3.06
C SER A 406 -11.70 -12.63 2.85
N SER A 407 -12.51 -11.57 2.77
CA SER A 407 -12.06 -10.20 2.50
C SER A 407 -12.07 -9.27 3.71
N GLY A 408 -12.86 -9.61 4.74
CA GLY A 408 -13.10 -8.75 5.90
C GLY A 408 -14.12 -7.62 5.67
N ILE A 409 -14.77 -7.53 4.50
CA ILE A 409 -15.75 -6.47 4.24
C ILE A 409 -17.00 -6.61 5.12
N HIS A 410 -17.58 -5.47 5.49
CA HIS A 410 -18.90 -5.41 6.12
C HIS A 410 -19.98 -5.93 5.16
N LEU A 411 -20.82 -6.85 5.65
CA LEU A 411 -21.94 -7.41 4.91
C LEU A 411 -23.28 -6.90 5.44
N GLY A 412 -23.46 -6.88 6.77
CA GLY A 412 -24.71 -6.47 7.41
C GLY A 412 -24.77 -6.94 8.85
N HIS A 413 -25.93 -7.44 9.28
CA HIS A 413 -26.18 -7.81 10.68
C HIS A 413 -26.94 -9.12 10.82
N LEU A 414 -26.70 -9.81 11.94
CA LEU A 414 -27.40 -11.02 12.35
C LEU A 414 -28.47 -10.66 13.39
N PHE A 415 -29.67 -11.18 13.18
CA PHE A 415 -30.81 -11.11 14.08
C PHE A 415 -31.32 -12.52 14.44
N HIS A 416 -32.09 -12.62 15.53
CA HIS A 416 -32.67 -13.87 16.04
C HIS A 416 -34.18 -13.98 15.81
N ASP A 417 -34.68 -13.31 14.77
CA ASP A 417 -36.08 -13.24 14.34
C ASP A 417 -36.32 -13.99 13.02
N GLY A 418 -35.42 -14.90 12.65
CA GLY A 418 -35.50 -15.69 11.42
C GLY A 418 -36.47 -16.86 11.51
N PRO A 419 -36.68 -17.57 10.38
CA PRO A 419 -37.53 -18.75 10.35
C PRO A 419 -36.92 -19.92 11.14
N PRO A 420 -37.75 -20.87 11.64
CA PRO A 420 -37.25 -22.15 12.14
C PRO A 420 -36.49 -22.93 11.05
N PRO A 421 -35.53 -23.80 11.41
CA PRO A 421 -35.13 -24.15 12.76
C PRO A 421 -34.02 -23.28 13.36
N SER A 422 -33.29 -22.50 12.53
CA SER A 422 -32.14 -21.74 13.02
C SER A 422 -32.55 -20.51 13.84
N HIS A 423 -33.74 -19.96 13.57
CA HIS A 423 -34.21 -18.66 14.07
C HIS A 423 -33.26 -17.50 13.76
N LYS A 424 -32.29 -17.70 12.87
CA LYS A 424 -31.30 -16.69 12.48
C LYS A 424 -31.77 -15.96 11.23
N ARG A 425 -31.56 -14.66 11.20
CA ARG A 425 -31.72 -13.83 10.00
C ARG A 425 -30.45 -13.03 9.77
N TYR A 426 -29.68 -13.45 8.79
CA TYR A 426 -28.55 -12.72 8.25
C TYR A 426 -29.11 -11.68 7.27
N CYS A 427 -29.26 -10.45 7.74
CA CYS A 427 -29.75 -9.32 6.97
C CYS A 427 -28.57 -8.62 6.30
N ILE A 428 -28.39 -8.85 5.01
CA ILE A 428 -27.17 -8.50 4.28
C ILE A 428 -27.46 -7.43 3.23
N ASN A 429 -26.56 -6.45 3.11
CA ASN A 429 -26.59 -5.47 2.03
C ASN A 429 -26.38 -6.17 0.69
N GLY A 430 -27.33 -6.06 -0.24
CA GLY A 430 -27.29 -6.71 -1.54
C GLY A 430 -26.24 -6.12 -2.48
N ASN A 431 -25.87 -4.83 -2.33
CA ASN A 431 -24.83 -4.20 -3.15
C ASN A 431 -23.42 -4.69 -2.83
N VAL A 432 -23.19 -5.39 -1.71
CA VAL A 432 -21.92 -6.06 -1.38
C VAL A 432 -22.03 -7.58 -1.50
N LEU A 433 -23.00 -8.06 -2.28
CA LEU A 433 -23.11 -9.42 -2.75
C LEU A 433 -23.03 -9.44 -4.28
N LYS A 434 -22.50 -10.52 -4.84
CA LYS A 434 -22.66 -10.84 -6.25
C LYS A 434 -23.35 -12.19 -6.38
N PHE A 435 -24.41 -12.26 -7.18
CA PHE A 435 -25.04 -13.54 -7.50
C PHE A 435 -24.33 -14.26 -8.64
N VAL A 436 -24.13 -15.56 -8.47
CA VAL A 436 -23.59 -16.48 -9.49
C VAL A 436 -24.59 -17.63 -9.62
N ALA A 437 -25.24 -17.72 -10.79
CA ALA A 437 -26.18 -18.80 -11.08
C ALA A 437 -25.44 -20.15 -11.15
N ASP A 438 -26.12 -21.22 -10.73
CA ASP A 438 -25.64 -22.58 -10.99
C ASP A 438 -25.62 -22.83 -12.51
N ARG A 439 -24.66 -23.65 -12.96
CA ARG A 439 -24.49 -23.99 -14.38
C ARG A 439 -25.40 -25.13 -14.81
#